data_AF-A0A200IHY1-F1
#
_entry.id   AF-A0A200IHY1-F1
#
_cell.length_a   1.000
_cell.length_b   1.000
_cell.length_c   1.000
_cell.angle_alpha   90.00
_cell.angle_beta   90.00
_cell.angle_gamma   90.00
#
_symmetry.space_group_name_H-M   'P 1'
#
loop_
_entity.id
_entity.type
_entity.pdbx_description
1 polymer ?
#
loop_
_entity_poly.entity_id
_entity_poly.type
_entity_poly.pdbx_seq_one_letter_code
_entity_poly.pdbx_strand_id
1 'polypeptide(L)'
;MKKVLIKLVRILSIIAIILNVIGTSALFYIAHTHNLLGFMIQTWQNNPLNFNNSDVLIINNAIIFLVIPILLLTFVKNPKK
;
A
#
# COMPACT_ATOMS: atom_id res chain seq x y z
N MET A 1 -6.51 8.85 -27.31
CA MET A 1 -5.42 8.26 -26.49
C MET A 1 -5.46 8.69 -25.02
N LYS A 2 -5.37 9.99 -24.68
CA LYS A 2 -5.36 10.48 -23.27
C LYS A 2 -6.53 9.96 -22.39
N LYS A 3 -7.76 9.96 -22.90
CA LYS A 3 -8.94 9.43 -22.17
C LYS A 3 -8.88 7.92 -21.89
N VAL A 4 -8.28 7.14 -22.79
CA VAL A 4 -8.11 5.69 -22.63
C VAL A 4 -7.02 5.40 -21.60
N LEU A 5 -5.89 6.12 -21.68
CA LEU A 5 -4.81 6.03 -20.70
C LEU A 5 -5.30 6.37 -19.29
N ILE A 6 -6.07 7.44 -19.12
CA ILE A 6 -6.67 7.81 -17.82
C ILE A 6 -7.58 6.70 -17.27
N LYS A 7 -8.42 6.08 -18.12
CA LYS A 7 -9.25 4.95 -17.70
C LYS A 7 -8.39 3.77 -17.24
N LEU A 8 -7.34 3.43 -17.99
CA LEU A 8 -6.41 2.34 -17.64
C LEU A 8 -5.71 2.60 -16.31
N VAL A 9 -5.14 3.79 -16.10
CA VAL A 9 -4.48 4.16 -14.83
C VAL A 9 -5.42 4.00 -13.64
N ARG A 10 -6.70 4.39 -13.80
CA ARG A 10 -7.69 4.24 -12.72
C ARG A 10 -8.02 2.78 -12.44
N ILE A 11 -8.20 1.95 -13.47
CA ILE A 11 -8.44 0.51 -13.30
C ILE A 11 -7.25 -0.14 -12.60
N LEU A 12 -6.03 0.15 -13.06
CA LEU A 12 -4.81 -0.37 -12.46
C LEU A 12 -4.65 0.08 -11.00
N SER A 13 -5.02 1.32 -10.68
CA SER A 13 -4.99 1.83 -9.31
C SER A 13 -5.95 1.07 -8.40
N ILE A 14 -7.17 0.77 -8.88
CA ILE A 14 -8.15 -0.02 -8.13
C ILE A 14 -7.62 -1.45 -7.90
N ILE A 15 -7.09 -2.08 -8.95
CA ILE A 15 -6.49 -3.42 -8.84
C ILE A 15 -5.33 -3.42 -7.84
N ALA A 16 -4.45 -2.43 -7.90
CA ALA A 16 -3.32 -2.29 -6.97
C ALA A 16 -3.79 -2.15 -5.51
N ILE A 17 -4.84 -1.37 -5.24
CA ILE A 17 -5.43 -1.25 -3.91
C ILE A 17 -5.95 -2.60 -3.40
N ILE A 18 -6.71 -3.31 -4.23
CA ILE A 18 -7.29 -4.61 -3.86
C ILE A 18 -6.17 -5.61 -3.55
N LEU A 19 -5.18 -5.71 -4.43
CA LEU A 19 -4.03 -6.61 -4.24
C LEU A 19 -3.23 -6.25 -3.00
N ASN A 20 -3.01 -4.95 -2.75
CA ASN A 20 -2.29 -4.50 -1.57
C ASN A 20 -3.03 -4.88 -0.29
N VAL A 21 -4.34 -4.59 -0.20
CA VAL A 21 -5.15 -4.95 0.99
C VAL A 21 -5.12 -6.45 1.27
N ILE A 22 -5.26 -7.29 0.23
CA ILE A 22 -5.20 -8.75 0.39
C ILE A 22 -3.80 -9.18 0.86
N GLY A 23 -2.75 -8.69 0.19
CA GLY A 23 -1.36 -9.03 0.48
C GLY A 23 -0.94 -8.61 1.89
N THR A 24 -1.26 -7.38 2.30
CA THR A 24 -0.93 -6.87 3.64
C THR A 24 -1.71 -7.60 4.72
N SER A 25 -2.99 -7.90 4.49
CA SER A 25 -3.80 -8.65 5.44
C SER A 25 -3.24 -10.06 5.64
N ALA A 26 -2.85 -10.74 4.55
CA ALA A 26 -2.23 -12.07 4.64
C ALA A 26 -0.88 -12.03 5.37
N LEU A 27 -0.01 -11.05 5.03
CA LEU A 27 1.29 -10.88 5.71
C LEU A 27 1.11 -10.60 7.20
N PHE A 28 0.20 -9.71 7.57
CA PHE A 28 -0.04 -9.36 8.98
C PHE A 28 -0.72 -10.50 9.74
N TYR A 29 -1.57 -11.27 9.07
CA TYR A 29 -2.12 -12.49 9.66
C TYR A 29 -1.03 -13.51 9.95
N ILE A 30 -0.12 -13.78 9.01
CA ILE A 30 1.02 -14.67 9.22
C ILE A 30 1.91 -14.15 10.36
N ALA A 31 2.27 -12.86 10.34
CA ALA A 31 3.04 -12.23 11.40
C ALA A 31 2.35 -12.33 12.76
N HIS A 32 1.02 -12.22 12.81
CA HIS A 32 0.24 -12.40 14.02
C HIS A 32 0.30 -13.84 14.52
N THR A 33 0.12 -14.83 13.64
CA THR A 33 0.20 -16.26 14.01
C THR A 33 1.57 -16.69 14.54
N HIS A 34 2.62 -15.95 14.21
CA HIS A 34 3.98 -16.15 14.73
C HIS A 34 4.34 -15.23 15.92
N ASN A 35 3.37 -14.49 16.50
CA ASN A 35 3.60 -13.49 17.56
C ASN A 35 4.60 -12.38 17.20
N LEU A 36 4.85 -12.15 15.91
CA LEU A 36 5.80 -11.14 15.42
C LEU A 36 5.14 -9.79 15.15
N LEU A 37 3.83 -9.76 14.89
CA LEU A 37 3.13 -8.54 14.49
C LEU A 37 3.32 -7.38 15.47
N GLY A 38 3.25 -7.66 16.78
CA GLY A 38 3.46 -6.64 17.82
C GLY A 38 4.87 -6.04 17.77
N PHE A 39 5.89 -6.88 17.60
CA PHE A 39 7.28 -6.44 17.48
C PHE A 39 7.53 -5.64 16.20
N MET A 40 6.93 -6.05 15.08
CA MET A 40 7.03 -5.32 13.82
C MET A 40 6.43 -3.92 13.95
N ILE A 41 5.22 -3.81 14.54
CA ILE A 41 4.56 -2.52 14.76
C ILE A 41 5.38 -1.64 15.71
N GLN A 42 5.88 -2.20 16.82
CA GLN A 42 6.69 -1.45 17.77
C GLN A 42 7.99 -0.94 17.14
N THR A 43 8.65 -1.78 16.34
CA THR A 43 9.88 -1.42 15.62
C THR A 43 9.64 -0.27 14.66
N TRP A 44 8.52 -0.31 13.92
CA TRP A 44 8.10 0.78 13.04
C TRP A 44 7.73 2.05 13.80
N GLN A 45 7.03 1.95 14.93
CA GLN A 45 6.67 3.12 15.75
C GLN A 45 7.90 3.83 16.34
N ASN A 46 8.91 3.06 16.75
CA ASN A 46 10.14 3.62 17.32
C ASN A 46 10.95 4.40 16.28
N ASN A 47 11.05 3.90 15.04
CA ASN A 47 11.73 4.62 13.96
C ASN A 47 11.18 4.23 12.57
N PRO A 48 10.13 4.91 12.08
CA PRO A 48 9.51 4.59 10.79
C PRO A 48 10.39 4.96 9.59
N LEU A 49 11.46 5.72 9.80
CA LEU A 49 12.43 6.13 8.78
C LEU A 49 13.69 5.26 8.77
N ASN A 50 13.75 4.19 9.58
CA ASN A 50 14.84 3.23 9.55
C ASN A 50 14.71 2.28 8.35
N PHE A 51 15.03 2.76 7.16
CA PHE A 51 14.94 2.01 5.91
C PHE A 51 15.90 0.80 5.83
N ASN A 52 16.81 0.63 6.80
CA ASN A 52 17.67 -0.56 6.87
C ASN A 52 16.98 -1.74 7.59
N ASN A 53 15.87 -1.50 8.30
CA ASN A 53 15.14 -2.56 9.00
C ASN A 53 14.04 -3.15 8.09
N SER A 54 13.99 -4.48 8.00
CA SER A 54 13.04 -5.21 7.16
C SER A 54 11.59 -4.98 7.54
N ASP A 55 11.26 -4.93 8.82
CA ASP A 55 9.89 -4.77 9.31
C ASP A 55 9.37 -3.37 9.01
N VAL A 56 10.23 -2.37 9.18
CA VAL A 56 9.96 -0.98 8.81
C VAL A 56 9.71 -0.86 7.32
N LEU A 57 10.52 -1.51 6.48
CA LEU A 57 10.33 -1.54 5.02
C LEU A 57 9.02 -2.20 4.62
N ILE A 58 8.66 -3.33 5.24
CA ILE A 58 7.40 -4.04 4.95
C ILE A 58 6.20 -3.14 5.23
N ILE A 59 6.17 -2.48 6.39
CA ILE A 59 5.06 -1.59 6.78
C ILE A 59 5.03 -0.33 5.89
N ASN A 60 6.18 0.27 5.61
CA ASN A 60 6.26 1.44 4.73
C ASN A 60 5.79 1.11 3.31
N ASN A 61 6.19 -0.04 2.76
CA ASN A 61 5.74 -0.48 1.46
C ASN A 61 4.23 -0.72 1.45
N ALA A 62 3.68 -1.40 2.45
CA ALA A 62 2.23 -1.59 2.60
C ALA A 62 1.46 -0.26 2.54
N ILE A 63 1.97 0.78 3.22
CA ILE A 63 1.38 2.12 3.21
C ILE A 63 1.54 2.78 1.83
N ILE A 64 2.73 2.80 1.26
CA ILE A 64 3.02 3.49 -0.01
C ILE A 64 2.21 2.88 -1.16
N PHE A 65 2.14 1.55 -1.25
CA PHE A 65 1.36 0.85 -2.26
C PHE A 65 -0.15 1.04 -2.09
N LEU A 66 -0.63 1.55 -0.95
CA LEU A 66 -2.02 1.96 -0.76
C LEU A 66 -2.21 3.43 -1.13
N VAL A 67 -1.34 4.30 -0.61
CA VAL A 67 -1.47 5.75 -0.72
C VAL A 67 -1.29 6.22 -2.17
N ILE A 68 -0.28 5.72 -2.89
CA ILE A 68 -0.01 6.18 -4.27
C ILE A 68 -1.23 5.94 -5.20
N PRO A 69 -1.82 4.73 -5.27
CA PRO A 69 -3.03 4.51 -6.05
C PRO A 69 -4.21 5.41 -5.66
N ILE A 70 -4.40 5.68 -4.36
CA ILE A 70 -5.48 6.57 -3.89
C ILE A 70 -5.23 8.01 -4.35
N LEU A 71 -3.99 8.50 -4.26
CA LEU A 71 -3.61 9.82 -4.78
C LEU A 71 -3.83 9.88 -6.30
N LEU A 72 -3.46 8.84 -7.04
CA LEU A 72 -3.74 8.77 -8.48
C LEU A 72 -5.25 8.81 -8.77
N LEU A 73 -6.07 8.10 -8.01
CA LEU A 73 -7.53 8.12 -8.19
C LEU A 73 -8.18 9.47 -7.86
N THR A 74 -7.61 10.21 -6.90
CA THR A 74 -8.12 11.53 -6.48
C THR A 74 -7.68 12.65 -7.40
N PHE A 75 -6.41 12.67 -7.83
CA PHE A 75 -5.85 13.74 -8.67
C PHE A 75 -6.05 13.53 -10.17
N VAL A 76 -6.16 12.29 -10.65
CA VAL A 76 -6.44 12.03 -12.06
C VAL A 76 -7.91 12.36 -12.33
N LYS A 77 -8.14 13.58 -12.84
CA LYS A 77 -9.47 14.11 -13.18
C LYS A 77 -10.30 13.08 -13.94
N ASN A 78 -11.51 12.86 -13.45
CA ASN A 78 -12.47 11.98 -14.10
C ASN A 78 -12.82 12.57 -15.47
N PRO A 79 -12.56 11.91 -16.61
CA PRO A 79 -12.76 12.50 -17.94
C PRO A 79 -14.23 12.79 -18.31
N LYS A 80 -15.16 12.53 -17.38
CA LYS A 80 -16.59 12.86 -17.45
C LYS A 80 -16.98 14.12 -16.66
N LYS A 81 -16.06 14.69 -15.86
CA LYS A 81 -16.21 15.99 -15.19
C LYS A 81 -15.31 17.02 -15.84
#